data_AF-A0A366DLM2-F1
#
_entry.id   AF-A0A366DLM2-F1
#
_cell.length_a   1.000
_cell.length_b   1.000
_cell.length_c   1.000
_cell.angle_alpha   90.00
_cell.angle_beta   90.00
_cell.angle_gamma   90.00
#
_symmetry.space_group_name_H-M   'P 1'
#
loop_
_entity.id
_entity.type
_entity.pdbx_description
1 polymer ?
#
loop_
_entity_poly.entity_id
_entity_poly.type
_entity_poly.pdbx_seq_one_letter_code
_entity_poly.pdbx_strand_id
1 'polypeptide(L)' 'MMEINITSVNMNYVNGAVDNVRVNFRGNDDERTITVNGYIPLTPQEFNDNSTIDALRDIVRQKVSERILEVPAQA' A
#
# COMPACT_ATOMS: atom_id res chain seq x y z
N MET A 1 -15.03 7.84 -5.45
CA MET A 1 -14.19 6.64 -5.22
C MET A 1 -12.76 7.12 -4.98
N MET A 2 -11.96 6.39 -4.19
CA MET A 2 -10.54 6.74 -4.03
C MET A 2 -9.72 5.96 -5.06
N GLU A 3 -9.08 6.68 -5.97
CA GLU A 3 -8.16 6.12 -6.94
C GLU A 3 -6.77 5.97 -6.31
N ILE A 4 -6.29 4.73 -6.20
CA ILE A 4 -4.94 4.42 -5.71
C ILE A 4 -4.03 4.16 -6.89
N ASN A 5 -2.92 4.87 -6.97
CA ASN A 5 -1.87 4.69 -7.96
C ASN A 5 -0.59 4.22 -7.27
N ILE A 6 -0.09 3.04 -7.65
CA ILE A 6 1.21 2.55 -7.17
C ILE A 6 2.30 3.30 -7.90
N THR A 7 3.18 3.97 -7.16
CA THR A 7 4.26 4.78 -7.73
C THR A 7 5.56 4.00 -7.83
N SER A 8 5.83 3.10 -6.88
CA SER A 8 7.06 2.31 -6.85
C SER A 8 6.93 1.11 -5.92
N VAL A 9 7.51 -0.01 -6.30
CA VAL A 9 7.65 -1.20 -5.44
C VAL A 9 9.14 -1.42 -5.19
N ASN A 10 9.55 -1.34 -3.92
CA ASN A 10 10.94 -1.53 -3.51
C ASN A 10 11.06 -2.83 -2.73
N MET A 11 11.90 -3.74 -3.20
CA MET A 11 12.18 -5.02 -2.54
C MET A 11 13.54 -4.93 -1.86
N ASN A 12 13.56 -5.13 -0.54
CA ASN A 12 14.79 -5.28 0.22
C ASN A 12 15.18 -6.76 0.24
N TYR A 13 16.45 -7.03 -0.02
CA TYR A 13 17.00 -8.38 0.05
C TYR A 13 18.02 -8.47 1.19
N VAL A 14 17.91 -9.51 2.02
CA VAL A 14 18.87 -9.84 3.07
C VAL A 14 19.32 -11.28 2.85
N ASN A 15 20.63 -11.51 2.79
CA ASN A 15 21.23 -12.84 2.54
C ASN A 15 20.70 -13.54 1.27
N GLY A 16 20.35 -12.77 0.23
CA GLY A 16 19.84 -13.31 -1.04
C GLY A 16 18.35 -13.68 -1.05
N ALA A 17 17.63 -13.51 0.06
CA ALA A 17 16.19 -13.65 0.14
C ALA A 17 15.50 -12.28 0.23
N VAL A 18 14.29 -12.17 -0.31
CA VAL A 18 13.45 -10.97 -0.08
C VAL A 18 13.12 -10.92 1.40
N ASP A 19 13.50 -9.85 2.07
CA ASP A 19 13.26 -9.61 3.49
C ASP A 19 11.97 -8.79 3.69
N ASN A 20 11.80 -7.74 2.89
CA ASN A 20 10.65 -6.85 2.99
C ASN A 20 10.34 -6.20 1.64
N VAL A 21 9.06 -5.98 1.36
CA VAL A 21 8.58 -5.28 0.17
C VAL A 21 7.89 -3.99 0.60
N ARG A 22 8.27 -2.86 0.02
CA ARG A 22 7.65 -1.55 0.27
C ARG A 22 6.96 -1.06 -0.99
N VAL A 23 5.63 -1.01 -0.93
CA VAL A 23 4.79 -0.50 -2.01
C VAL A 23 4.44 0.95 -1.71
N ASN A 24 5.04 1.87 -2.47
CA ASN A 24 4.72 3.28 -2.42
C ASN A 24 3.47 3.56 -3.27
N PHE A 25 2.58 4.39 -2.75
CA PHE A 25 1.34 4.71 -3.41
C PHE A 25 0.95 6.18 -3.23
N ARG A 26 0.11 6.64 -4.15
CA ARG A 26 -0.59 7.91 -4.08
C ARG A 26 -2.07 7.67 -4.33
N GLY A 27 -2.89 8.08 -3.38
CA GLY A 27 -4.34 8.04 -3.45
C GLY A 27 -4.92 9.43 -3.64
N ASN A 28 -5.94 9.56 -4.49
CA ASN A 28 -6.80 10.74 -4.55
C ASN A 28 -8.26 10.32 -4.63
N ASP A 29 -9.16 11.04 -3.99
CA ASP A 29 -10.59 10.93 -4.28
C ASP A 29 -10.92 11.61 -5.62
N ASP A 30 -12.06 11.24 -6.19
CA ASP A 30 -12.53 11.77 -7.49
C ASP A 30 -12.73 13.30 -7.46
N GLU A 31 -13.16 13.85 -6.32
CA GLU A 31 -13.31 15.29 -6.12
C GLU A 31 -11.98 15.98 -5.75
N ARG A 32 -10.91 15.21 -5.59
CA ARG A 32 -9.55 15.64 -5.19
C ARG A 32 -9.51 16.45 -3.90
N THR A 33 -10.50 16.26 -3.02
CA THR A 33 -10.57 16.87 -1.70
C THR A 33 -9.60 16.21 -0.71
N ILE A 34 -9.26 14.94 -0.95
CA ILE A 34 -8.38 14.14 -0.10
C ILE A 34 -7.26 13.54 -0.95
N THR A 35 -6.02 13.85 -0.59
CA THR A 35 -4.83 13.18 -1.13
C THR A 35 -4.11 12.41 -0.04
N VAL A 36 -3.84 11.13 -0.30
CA VAL A 36 -3.11 10.23 0.59
C VAL A 36 -1.81 9.84 -0.09
N ASN A 37 -0.69 9.95 0.60
CA ASN A 37 0.60 9.50 0.08
C ASN A 37 1.28 8.67 1.16
N GLY A 38 1.90 7.57 0.78
CA GLY A 38 2.60 6.75 1.75
C GLY A 38 3.20 5.49 1.15
N TYR A 39 3.63 4.61 2.04
CA TYR A 39 4.08 3.28 1.68
C TYR A 39 3.42 2.26 2.60
N ILE A 40 3.11 1.09 2.03
CA ILE A 40 2.65 -0.07 2.77
C ILE A 40 3.80 -1.09 2.75
N PRO A 41 4.30 -1.54 3.92
CA PRO A 41 5.15 -2.70 3.99
C PRO A 41 4.32 -3.97 3.76
N LEU A 42 4.83 -4.86 2.92
CA LEU A 42 4.30 -6.19 2.64
C LEU A 42 5.39 -7.22 2.93
N THR A 43 4.97 -8.34 3.48
CA THR A 43 5.83 -9.52 3.59
C THR A 43 6.16 -10.07 2.19
N PRO A 44 7.27 -10.81 2.03
CA PRO A 44 7.61 -11.47 0.78
C PRO A 44 6.50 -12.40 0.29
N GLN A 45 5.81 -13.07 1.21
CA GLN A 45 4.71 -13.96 0.91
C GLN A 45 3.47 -13.20 0.41
N GLU A 46 3.05 -12.13 1.09
CA GLU A 46 1.95 -11.27 0.62
C GLU A 46 2.20 -10.73 -0.79
N PHE A 47 3.45 -10.34 -1.09
CA PHE A 47 3.81 -9.86 -2.43
C PHE A 47 3.79 -10.97 -3.48
N ASN A 48 4.31 -12.16 -3.17
CA ASN A 48 4.31 -13.29 -4.11
C ASN A 48 2.89 -13.74 -4.44
N ASP A 49 2.02 -13.83 -3.42
CA ASP A 49 0.61 -14.20 -3.57
C ASP A 49 -0.19 -13.13 -4.35
N ASN A 50 0.30 -11.90 -4.40
CA ASN A 50 -0.36 -10.74 -5.02
C ASN A 50 0.61 -9.98 -5.94
N SER A 51 1.25 -10.71 -6.85
CA SER A 51 2.37 -10.19 -7.65
C SER A 51 1.94 -9.31 -8.84
N THR A 52 0.64 -9.12 -9.06
CA THR A 52 0.11 -8.18 -10.07
C THR A 52 -0.10 -6.79 -9.48
N ILE A 53 0.05 -5.76 -10.33
CA ILE A 53 -0.19 -4.36 -9.92
C ILE A 53 -1.62 -4.19 -9.40
N ASP A 54 -2.61 -4.84 -10.00
CA ASP A 54 -4.01 -4.74 -9.57
C ASP A 54 -4.23 -5.35 -8.18
N ALA A 55 -3.64 -6.53 -7.90
CA ALA A 55 -3.74 -7.15 -6.58
C ALA A 55 -3.04 -6.29 -5.50
N LEU A 56 -1.90 -5.69 -5.82
CA LEU A 56 -1.24 -4.74 -4.92
C LEU A 56 -2.09 -3.48 -4.70
N ARG A 57 -2.79 -2.98 -5.72
CA ARG A 57 -3.69 -1.82 -5.58
C ARG A 57 -4.84 -2.14 -4.63
N ASP A 58 -5.42 -3.33 -4.73
CA ASP A 58 -6.49 -3.77 -3.85
C ASP A 58 -6.02 -3.88 -2.40
N ILE A 59 -4.85 -4.49 -2.16
CA ILE A 59 -4.25 -4.57 -0.80
C ILE A 59 -3.99 -3.17 -0.24
N VAL A 60 -3.36 -2.30 -1.03
CA VAL A 60 -3.05 -0.93 -0.59
C VAL A 60 -4.34 -0.19 -0.28
N ARG A 61 -5.35 -0.27 -1.15
CA ARG A 61 -6.65 0.37 -0.92
C ARG A 61 -7.31 -0.13 0.36
N GLN A 62 -7.29 -1.43 0.61
CA GLN A 62 -7.84 -2.02 1.83
C GLN A 62 -7.10 -1.49 3.07
N LYS A 63 -5.77 -1.62 3.12
CA LYS A 63 -4.96 -1.18 4.28
C LYS A 63 -5.06 0.33 4.53
N VAL A 64 -5.16 1.13 3.47
CA VAL A 64 -5.37 2.58 3.58
C VAL A 64 -6.76 2.89 4.12
N SER A 65 -7.78 2.18 3.63
CA SER A 65 -9.15 2.34 4.12
C SER A 65 -9.26 1.96 5.59
N GLU A 66 -8.64 0.85 6.00
CA GLU A 66 -8.53 0.45 7.41
C GLU A 66 -7.86 1.55 8.24
N ARG A 67 -6.71 2.08 7.82
CA ARG A 67 -5.98 3.13 8.54
C ARG A 67 -6.70 4.47 8.65
N ILE A 68 -7.51 4.85 7.65
CA ILE A 68 -8.27 6.11 7.65
C ILE A 68 -9.56 5.95 8.47
N LEU A 69 -10.20 4.78 8.39
CA LEU A 69 -11.42 4.46 9.13
C LEU A 69 -11.13 4.09 10.60
N GLU A 70 -9.91 3.64 10.90
CA GLU A 70 -9.36 3.63 12.25
C GLU A 70 -9.26 5.09 12.72
N VAL A 71 -10.37 5.58 13.29
CA VAL A 71 -10.36 6.77 14.14
C VAL A 71 -9.24 6.55 15.15
N PRO A 72 -8.20 7.40 15.20
CA PRO A 72 -7.18 7.25 16.21
C PRO A 72 -7.90 7.28 17.55
N ALA A 73 -7.84 6.18 18.30
CA ALA A 73 -8.22 6.19 19.70
C ALA A 73 -7.37 7.30 20.33
N GLN A 74 -8.04 8.42 20.62
CA GLN A 74 -7.40 9.61 21.16
C GLN A 74 -6.57 9.19 22.37
N ALA A 75 -5.26 9.39 22.27
CA ALA A 75 -4.35 9.31 23.41
C ALA A 75 -4.50 10.56 24.27
#